data_AF-A0AAV5WTU5-F1
#
_entry.id   AF-A0AAV5WTU5-F1
#
_cell.length_a   1.000
_cell.length_b   1.000
_cell.length_c   1.000
_cell.angle_alpha   90.00
_cell.angle_beta   90.00
_cell.angle_gamma   90.00
#
_symmetry.space_group_name_H-M   'P 1'
#
loop_
_entity.id
_entity.type
_entity.pdbx_description
1 polymer ?
#
loop_
_entity_poly.entity_id
_entity_poly.type
_entity_poly.pdbx_seq_one_letter_code
_entity_poly.pdbx_strand_id
1 'polypeptide(L)'
;TGAPSSPSYVPGVLSSNSDVMTFMERVSNTIHAHIPKLIWPMMMGPYDEMFTQHFGEEFPKIFDILEKNSYFFVNAEPITDFPRLITHKVVDIGGISTWSNILNLRKKTVLLSFGSVAKSYLMPE
;
A
#
# COMPACT_ATOMS: atom_id res chain seq x y z
N THR A 1 5.63 6.71 -4.86
CA THR A 1 5.05 6.62 -6.21
C THR A 1 5.41 7.79 -7.12
N GLY A 2 6.23 8.77 -6.69
CA GLY A 2 6.58 9.94 -7.52
C GLY A 2 5.42 10.88 -7.85
N ALA A 3 4.17 10.43 -7.69
CA ALA A 3 2.97 11.24 -7.78
C ALA A 3 2.83 12.16 -6.56
N PRO A 4 2.37 13.42 -6.74
CA PRO A 4 2.17 14.34 -5.64
C PRO A 4 1.04 13.86 -4.73
N SER A 5 1.25 13.88 -3.41
CA SER A 5 0.20 13.61 -2.44
C SER A 5 -0.73 14.82 -2.29
N SER A 6 -2.03 14.58 -2.20
CA SER A 6 -3.04 15.63 -2.00
C SER A 6 -3.73 15.49 -0.64
N PRO A 7 -3.08 15.88 0.47
CA PRO A 7 -3.60 15.69 1.82
C PRO A 7 -4.81 16.58 2.14
N SER A 8 -5.22 17.47 1.23
CA SER A 8 -6.44 18.24 1.41
C SER A 8 -7.69 17.37 1.30
N TYR A 9 -7.69 16.30 0.49
CA TYR A 9 -8.86 15.44 0.31
C TYR A 9 -8.54 13.94 0.35
N VAL A 10 -7.26 13.55 0.29
CA VAL A 10 -6.85 12.15 0.49
C VAL A 10 -6.41 11.96 1.94
N PRO A 11 -7.09 11.11 2.72
CA PRO A 11 -6.66 10.77 4.07
C PRO A 11 -5.24 10.22 4.09
N GLY A 12 -4.41 10.71 5.01
CA GLY A 12 -3.09 10.13 5.26
C GLY A 12 -3.21 8.74 5.88
N VAL A 13 -2.16 7.92 5.77
CA VAL A 13 -2.13 6.54 6.28
C VAL A 13 -2.44 6.44 7.79
N LEU A 14 -2.16 7.51 8.54
CA LEU A 14 -2.41 7.59 9.99
C LEU A 14 -3.69 8.38 10.34
N SER A 15 -4.51 8.71 9.35
CA SER A 15 -5.72 9.52 9.52
C SER A 15 -6.96 8.65 9.60
N SER A 16 -7.88 9.00 10.49
CA SER A 16 -9.23 8.42 10.56
C SER A 16 -10.26 9.21 9.76
N ASN A 17 -9.83 10.22 9.01
CA ASN A 17 -10.72 11.11 8.25
C ASN A 17 -11.19 10.45 6.96
N SER A 18 -12.33 10.91 6.44
CA SER A 18 -12.82 10.56 5.10
C SER A 18 -12.27 11.51 4.02
N ASP A 19 -12.66 11.31 2.77
CA ASP A 19 -12.40 12.25 1.67
C ASP A 19 -13.15 13.60 1.82
N VAL A 20 -14.18 13.62 2.67
CA VAL A 20 -14.85 14.85 3.11
C VAL A 20 -14.27 15.31 4.45
N MET A 21 -13.62 16.48 4.42
CA MET A 21 -12.94 17.07 5.59
C MET A 21 -13.26 18.57 5.72
N THR A 22 -13.47 19.01 6.96
CA THR A 22 -13.45 20.41 7.40
C THR A 22 -12.03 20.99 7.33
N PHE A 23 -11.90 22.32 7.44
CA PHE A 23 -10.60 22.98 7.37
C PHE A 23 -9.60 22.43 8.41
N MET A 24 -10.01 22.29 9.67
CA MET A 24 -9.12 21.82 10.74
C MET A 24 -8.73 20.34 10.56
N GLU A 25 -9.65 19.52 10.04
CA GLU A 25 -9.35 18.13 9.68
C GLU A 25 -8.34 18.04 8.54
N ARG A 26 -8.38 18.95 7.55
CA ARG A 26 -7.36 19.02 6.48
C ARG A 26 -6.00 19.43 7.02
N VAL A 27 -5.95 20.35 7.97
CA VAL A 27 -4.70 20.74 8.64
C VAL A 27 -4.11 19.54 9.38
N SER A 28 -4.91 18.86 10.20
CA SER A 28 -4.50 17.65 10.91
C SER A 28 -4.07 16.54 9.94
N ASN A 29 -4.84 16.30 8.89
CA ASN A 29 -4.54 15.29 7.87
C ASN A 29 -3.22 15.60 7.13
N THR A 30 -2.93 16.88 6.88
CA THR A 30 -1.67 17.29 6.25
C THR A 30 -0.47 16.98 7.15
N ILE A 31 -0.60 17.20 8.46
CA ILE A 31 0.42 16.80 9.44
C ILE A 31 0.58 15.28 9.43
N HIS A 32 -0.52 14.52 9.54
CA HIS A 32 -0.50 13.06 9.50
C HIS A 32 0.12 12.50 8.21
N ALA A 33 -0.13 13.13 7.06
CA ALA A 33 0.43 12.71 5.77
C ALA A 33 1.95 12.90 5.68
N HIS A 34 2.55 13.75 6.54
CA HIS A 34 3.99 14.04 6.54
C HIS A 34 4.77 13.24 7.57
N ILE A 35 4.13 12.79 8.66
CA ILE A 35 4.76 11.95 9.69
C ILE A 35 5.47 10.72 9.10
N PRO A 36 4.88 9.95 8.14
CA PRO A 36 5.57 8.82 7.54
C PRO A 36 6.90 9.17 6.88
N LYS A 37 7.08 10.38 6.34
CA LYS A 37 8.35 10.82 5.74
C LYS A 37 9.50 10.88 6.76
N LEU A 38 9.18 11.07 8.04
CA LEU A 38 10.16 11.08 9.13
C LEU A 38 10.48 9.66 9.62
N ILE A 39 9.48 8.78 9.63
CA ILE A 39 9.60 7.41 10.15
C ILE A 39 10.25 6.48 9.11
N TRP A 40 9.95 6.68 7.83
CA TRP A 40 10.35 5.76 6.77
C TRP A 40 11.87 5.55 6.64
N PRO A 41 12.74 6.59 6.72
CA PRO A 41 14.19 6.40 6.73
C PRO A 41 14.67 5.51 7.88
N MET A 42 14.09 5.66 9.07
CA MET A 42 14.41 4.83 10.23
C MET A 42 14.00 3.37 10.00
N MET A 43 12.84 3.12 9.39
CA MET A 43 12.40 1.75 9.09
C MET A 43 13.19 1.08 7.96
N MET A 44 13.68 1.84 6.98
CA MET A 44 14.43 1.28 5.84
C MET A 44 15.90 1.03 6.15
N GLY A 45 16.49 1.73 7.12
CA GLY A 45 17.91 1.60 7.49
C GLY A 45 18.40 0.15 7.67
N PRO A 46 17.70 -0.71 8.44
CA PRO A 46 18.10 -2.11 8.60
C PRO A 46 18.11 -2.91 7.29
N TYR A 47 17.21 -2.58 6.35
CA TYR A 47 17.18 -3.23 5.05
C TYR A 47 18.34 -2.74 4.18
N ASP A 48 18.60 -1.44 4.14
CA ASP A 48 19.76 -0.88 3.42
C ASP A 48 21.07 -1.52 3.92
N GLU A 49 21.22 -1.71 5.24
CA GLU A 49 22.37 -2.41 5.82
C GLU A 49 22.44 -3.87 5.37
N MET A 50 21.33 -4.61 5.41
CA MET A 50 21.26 -6.00 4.96
C MET A 50 21.65 -6.14 3.49
N PHE A 51 21.13 -5.27 2.61
CA PHE A 51 21.50 -5.27 1.19
C PHE A 51 22.97 -4.93 0.98
N THR A 52 23.50 -3.96 1.73
CA THR A 52 24.92 -3.59 1.69
C THR A 52 25.82 -4.75 2.09
N GLN A 53 25.46 -5.50 3.15
CA GLN A 53 26.22 -6.66 3.61
C GLN A 53 26.24 -7.81 2.58
N HIS A 54 25.13 -8.00 1.84
CA HIS A 54 25.01 -9.11 0.89
C HIS A 54 25.54 -8.78 -0.51
N PHE A 55 25.41 -7.53 -0.96
CA PHE A 55 25.73 -7.10 -2.32
C PHE A 55 26.88 -6.09 -2.42
N GLY A 56 27.39 -5.59 -1.29
CA GLY A 56 28.50 -4.63 -1.21
C GLY A 56 28.06 -3.17 -1.10
N GLU A 57 29.01 -2.28 -0.83
CA GLU A 57 28.78 -0.83 -0.65
C GLU A 57 28.29 -0.09 -1.91
N GLU A 58 28.49 -0.68 -3.09
CA GLU A 58 28.01 -0.11 -4.36
C GLU A 58 26.49 -0.30 -4.55
N PHE A 59 25.85 -1.15 -3.75
CA PHE A 59 24.42 -1.39 -3.87
C PHE A 59 23.63 -0.11 -3.49
N PRO A 60 22.72 0.37 -4.36
CA PRO A 60 21.96 1.58 -4.09
C PRO A 60 21.00 1.40 -2.91
N LYS A 61 20.77 2.47 -2.14
CA LYS A 61 19.78 2.44 -1.07
C LYS A 61 18.39 2.21 -1.63
N ILE A 62 17.53 1.56 -0.86
CA ILE A 62 16.17 1.20 -1.26
C ILE A 62 15.39 2.43 -1.73
N PHE A 63 15.54 3.56 -1.05
CA PHE A 63 14.90 4.81 -1.45
C PHE A 63 15.32 5.31 -2.83
N ASP A 64 16.60 5.22 -3.17
CA ASP A 64 17.11 5.65 -4.46
C ASP A 64 16.55 4.77 -5.59
N ILE A 65 16.40 3.47 -5.31
CA ILE A 65 15.75 2.51 -6.23
C ILE A 65 14.27 2.89 -6.40
N LEU A 66 13.56 3.17 -5.31
CA LEU A 66 12.14 3.54 -5.33
C LEU A 66 11.88 4.86 -6.05
N GLU A 67 12.80 5.82 -5.99
CA GLU A 67 12.66 7.12 -6.68
C GLU A 67 12.87 7.00 -8.20
N LYS A 68 13.81 6.13 -8.62
CA LYS A 68 14.21 5.99 -10.03
C LYS A 68 13.40 4.96 -10.81
N ASN A 69 12.39 4.35 -10.21
CA ASN A 69 11.61 3.31 -10.88
C ASN A 69 10.74 3.87 -12.02
N SER A 70 10.48 3.02 -13.02
CA SER A 70 9.62 3.37 -14.16
C SER A 70 8.15 3.13 -13.87
N TYR A 71 7.84 2.09 -13.07
CA TYR A 71 6.47 1.67 -12.75
C TYR A 71 6.29 1.39 -11.26
N PHE A 72 5.09 1.66 -10.77
CA PHE A 72 4.60 1.27 -9.46
C PHE A 72 3.37 0.38 -9.65
N PHE A 73 3.50 -0.89 -9.27
CA PHE A 73 2.35 -1.78 -9.17
C PHE A 73 1.75 -1.64 -7.77
N VAL A 74 0.50 -1.21 -7.70
CA VAL A 74 -0.18 -0.95 -6.44
C VAL A 74 -1.32 -1.95 -6.28
N ASN A 75 -1.36 -2.63 -5.14
CA ASN A 75 -2.50 -3.48 -4.78
C ASN A 75 -3.67 -2.58 -4.31
N ALA A 76 -4.34 -1.97 -5.27
CA ALA A 76 -5.50 -1.12 -5.08
C ALA A 76 -6.54 -1.40 -6.16
N GLU A 77 -7.80 -1.14 -5.84
CA GLU A 77 -8.93 -1.18 -6.77
C GLU A 77 -9.47 0.26 -6.90
N PRO A 78 -9.30 0.92 -8.07
CA PRO A 78 -9.63 2.34 -8.26
C PRO A 78 -11.05 2.73 -7.84
N ILE A 79 -12.01 1.82 -7.94
CA ILE A 79 -13.41 2.08 -7.59
C ILE A 79 -13.60 2.20 -6.07
N THR A 80 -12.80 1.47 -5.29
CA THR A 80 -12.92 1.42 -3.82
C THR A 80 -11.99 2.39 -3.11
N ASP A 81 -11.00 2.91 -3.83
CA ASP A 81 -9.95 3.73 -3.27
C ASP A 81 -10.33 5.22 -3.28
N PHE A 82 -9.63 6.02 -2.49
CA PHE A 82 -9.84 7.46 -2.47
C PHE A 82 -9.45 8.09 -3.81
N PRO A 83 -10.16 9.13 -4.27
CA PRO A 83 -9.79 9.85 -5.48
C PRO A 83 -8.41 10.44 -5.27
N ARG A 84 -7.42 9.99 -6.04
CA ARG A 84 -6.04 10.47 -5.98
C ARG A 84 -5.51 10.73 -7.37
N LEU A 85 -4.51 11.60 -7.45
CA LEU A 85 -3.77 11.80 -8.70
C LEU A 85 -2.93 10.56 -8.99
N ILE A 86 -3.25 9.89 -10.10
CA ILE A 86 -2.47 8.78 -10.65
C ILE A 86 -1.71 9.25 -11.88
N THR A 87 -0.52 8.69 -12.07
CA THR A 87 0.29 8.88 -13.30
C THR A 87 0.28 7.56 -14.08
N HIS A 88 0.61 7.60 -15.37
CA HIS A 88 0.75 6.41 -16.22
C HIS A 88 1.83 5.42 -15.72
N LYS A 89 2.69 5.85 -14.79
CA LYS A 89 3.64 4.95 -14.10
C LYS A 89 2.98 4.08 -13.03
N VAL A 90 1.79 4.43 -12.56
CA VAL A 90 1.07 3.67 -11.52
C VAL A 90 0.10 2.71 -12.20
N VAL A 91 0.24 1.43 -11.91
CA VAL A 91 -0.62 0.37 -12.42
C VAL A 91 -1.29 -0.31 -11.23
N ASP A 92 -2.60 -0.17 -11.13
CA ASP A 92 -3.39 -0.83 -10.10
C ASP A 92 -3.59 -2.30 -10.47
N ILE A 93 -3.18 -3.21 -9.58
CA ILE A 93 -3.23 -4.67 -9.75
C ILE A 93 -4.11 -5.34 -8.69
N GLY A 94 -4.93 -4.57 -7.98
CA GLY A 94 -5.90 -5.10 -7.03
C GLY A 94 -6.92 -5.99 -7.72
N GLY A 95 -7.47 -6.95 -6.97
CA GLY A 95 -8.55 -7.81 -7.46
C GLY A 95 -8.14 -8.93 -8.42
N ILE A 96 -6.84 -9.10 -8.71
CA ILE A 96 -6.35 -10.28 -9.45
C ILE A 96 -6.62 -11.53 -8.61
N SER A 97 -7.65 -12.28 -8.98
CA SER A 97 -7.98 -13.56 -8.35
C SER A 97 -8.00 -14.67 -9.41
N THR A 98 -7.31 -15.77 -9.12
CA THR A 98 -7.18 -16.93 -10.01
C THR A 98 -8.26 -18.00 -9.77
N TRP A 99 -9.19 -17.75 -8.84
CA TRP A 99 -10.17 -18.73 -8.38
C TRP A 99 -11.43 -18.83 -9.24
N SER A 100 -11.58 -18.00 -10.27
CA SER A 100 -12.77 -17.92 -11.11
C SER A 100 -13.17 -19.27 -11.71
N ASN A 101 -12.21 -20.10 -12.11
CA ASN A 101 -12.50 -21.44 -12.67
C ASN A 101 -13.23 -22.37 -11.68
N ILE A 102 -12.93 -22.25 -10.39
CA ILE A 102 -13.53 -23.08 -9.34
C ILE A 102 -14.82 -22.44 -8.83
N LEU A 103 -14.81 -21.12 -8.61
CA LEU A 103 -15.98 -20.40 -8.07
C LEU A 103 -17.17 -20.43 -9.04
N ASN A 104 -16.90 -20.46 -10.36
CA ASN A 104 -17.93 -20.49 -11.41
C ASN A 104 -18.54 -21.88 -11.64
N LEU A 105 -18.06 -22.95 -10.99
CA LEU A 105 -18.61 -24.30 -11.15
C LEU A 105 -20.07 -24.41 -10.65
N ARG A 106 -20.48 -23.53 -9.72
CA ARG A 106 -21.83 -23.52 -9.15
C ARG A 106 -22.36 -22.09 -9.10
N LYS A 107 -23.69 -21.96 -9.20
CA LYS A 107 -24.39 -20.66 -9.09
C LYS A 107 -24.23 -19.98 -7.72
N LYS A 108 -23.96 -20.76 -6.67
CA LYS A 108 -23.74 -20.28 -5.30
C LYS A 108 -22.49 -20.97 -4.75
N THR A 109 -21.47 -20.18 -4.44
CA THR A 109 -20.21 -20.65 -3.87
C THR A 109 -19.81 -19.67 -2.76
N VAL A 110 -19.37 -20.19 -1.62
CA VAL A 110 -18.82 -19.38 -0.51
C VAL A 110 -17.32 -19.67 -0.43
N LEU A 111 -16.50 -18.62 -0.56
CA LEU A 111 -15.07 -18.69 -0.30
C LEU A 111 -14.81 -18.22 1.14
N LEU A 112 -14.24 -19.09 1.96
CA LEU A 112 -13.80 -18.76 3.31
C LEU A 112 -12.26 -18.78 3.36
N SER A 113 -11.66 -17.66 3.77
CA SER A 113 -10.22 -17.54 3.98
C SER A 113 -9.96 -16.60 5.15
N PHE A 114 -9.10 -17.04 6.09
CA PHE A 114 -8.65 -16.22 7.22
C PHE A 114 -7.23 -15.66 7.01
N GLY A 115 -6.70 -15.78 5.79
CA GLY A 115 -5.32 -15.43 5.48
C GLY A 115 -4.32 -16.46 5.99
N SER A 116 -3.02 -16.14 5.86
CA SER A 116 -1.92 -17.05 6.21
C SER A 116 -1.58 -17.08 7.71
N VAL A 117 -2.03 -16.07 8.47
CA VAL A 117 -1.68 -15.94 9.90
C VAL A 117 -2.56 -16.83 10.77
N ALA A 118 -3.85 -16.92 10.44
CA ALA A 118 -4.80 -17.75 11.16
C ALA A 118 -4.63 -19.22 10.74
N LYS A 119 -4.14 -20.03 11.68
CA LYS A 119 -3.99 -21.47 11.49
C LYS A 119 -5.35 -22.14 11.60
N SER A 120 -5.93 -22.55 10.47
CA SER A 120 -7.26 -23.17 10.44
C SER A 120 -7.39 -24.42 11.32
N TYR A 121 -6.29 -25.13 11.59
CA TYR A 121 -6.29 -26.29 12.50
C TYR A 121 -6.58 -25.94 13.97
N LEU A 122 -6.50 -24.65 14.34
CA LEU A 122 -6.81 -24.16 15.68
C LEU A 122 -8.26 -23.69 15.84
N MET A 123 -9.11 -23.82 14.80
CA MET A 123 -10.51 -23.44 14.94
C MET A 123 -11.24 -24.43 15.86
N PRO A 124 -12.04 -23.94 16.82
CA PRO A 124 -12.87 -24.81 17.67
C PRO A 124 -13.91 -25.55 16.82
N GLU A 125 -14.29 -26.74 17.28
CA GLU A 125 -15.42 -27.51 16.71
C GLU A 125 -16.76 -26.80 16.90
#